data_AF-A0AA86TH37-F1
#
_entry.id   AF-A0AA86TH37-F1
#
_cell.length_a   1.000
_cell.length_b   1.000
_cell.length_c   1.000
_cell.angle_alpha   90.00
_cell.angle_beta   90.00
_cell.angle_gamma   90.00
#
_symmetry.space_group_name_H-M   'P 1'
#
loop_
_entity.id
_entity.type
_entity.pdbx_description
1 polymer ?
#
loop_
_entity_poly.entity_id
_entity_poly.type
_entity_poly.pdbx_seq_one_letter_code
_entity_poly.pdbx_strand_id
1 'polypeptide(L)'
;MQSMKSQQITECMLSNFTVLQQIHFYTHEINKIQNKCKRVQRDRWSKAEDQILIDAAQIIGKNDYDAIASIIASKNASQVYQRLRYLRENRNTSTSQLQ
;
A
#
# COMPACT_ATOMS: atom_id res chain seq x y z
N MET A 1 -14.49 61.38 10.99
CA MET A 1 -13.16 60.73 10.86
C MET A 1 -13.19 59.40 11.58
N GLN A 2 -13.69 58.35 10.92
CA GLN A 2 -13.54 56.99 11.42
C GLN A 2 -12.39 56.31 10.67
N SER A 3 -11.76 55.32 11.30
CA SER A 3 -10.91 54.30 10.68
C SER A 3 -9.39 54.51 10.69
N MET A 4 -8.75 54.05 11.77
CA MET A 4 -7.37 53.51 11.74
C MET A 4 -7.21 52.18 12.51
N LYS A 5 -8.27 51.65 13.14
CA LYS A 5 -8.22 50.39 13.92
C LYS A 5 -8.68 49.16 13.15
N SER A 6 -9.32 49.32 11.99
CA SER A 6 -9.81 48.22 11.15
C SER A 6 -8.74 47.65 10.22
N GLN A 7 -7.73 48.44 9.83
CA GLN A 7 -6.72 48.00 8.86
C GLN A 7 -5.69 47.01 9.45
N GLN A 8 -5.30 47.17 10.72
CA GLN A 8 -4.33 46.27 11.38
C GLN A 8 -4.90 44.88 11.72
N ILE A 9 -6.22 44.77 11.92
CA ILE A 9 -6.88 43.48 12.25
C ILE A 9 -6.96 42.59 10.99
N THR A 10 -7.17 43.18 9.81
CA THR A 10 -7.21 42.43 8.54
C THR A 10 -5.85 41.86 8.12
N GLU A 11 -4.74 42.57 8.36
CA GLU A 11 -3.40 42.06 8.02
C GLU A 11 -3.01 40.83 8.86
N CYS A 12 -3.39 40.79 10.15
CA CYS A 12 -3.13 39.64 11.02
C CYS A 12 -4.04 38.43 10.68
N MET A 13 -5.30 38.68 10.28
CA MET A 13 -6.22 37.61 9.84
C MET A 13 -5.81 37.01 8.49
N LEU A 14 -5.25 37.82 7.59
CA LEU A 14 -4.68 37.34 6.33
C LEU A 14 -3.38 36.55 6.54
N SER A 15 -2.58 36.90 7.55
CA SER A 15 -1.40 36.12 7.97
C SER A 15 -1.76 34.74 8.53
N ASN A 16 -2.77 34.66 9.41
CA ASN A 16 -3.23 33.36 9.94
C ASN A 16 -3.96 32.52 8.88
N PHE A 17 -4.69 33.15 7.95
CA PHE A 17 -5.34 32.47 6.82
C PHE A 17 -4.32 31.94 5.80
N THR A 18 -3.28 32.72 5.48
CA THR A 18 -2.19 32.27 4.58
C THR A 18 -1.36 31.16 5.19
N VAL A 19 -1.09 31.18 6.50
CA VAL A 19 -0.38 30.10 7.19
C VAL A 19 -1.18 28.79 7.15
N LEU A 20 -2.50 28.83 7.39
CA LEU A 20 -3.35 27.65 7.30
C LEU A 20 -3.48 27.12 5.87
N GLN A 21 -3.58 28.02 4.87
CA GLN A 21 -3.57 27.64 3.45
C GLN A 21 -2.24 26.99 3.05
N GLN A 22 -1.13 27.53 3.52
CA GLN A 22 0.21 27.00 3.30
C GLN A 22 0.40 25.63 3.96
N ILE A 23 -0.08 25.44 5.19
CA ILE A 23 -0.09 24.15 5.89
C ILE A 23 -0.94 23.12 5.15
N HIS A 24 -2.14 23.50 4.69
CA HIS A 24 -3.03 22.62 3.91
C HIS A 24 -2.36 22.17 2.60
N PHE A 25 -1.72 23.10 1.89
CA PHE A 25 -0.96 22.80 0.67
C PHE A 25 0.20 21.83 0.95
N TYR A 26 1.02 22.09 1.96
CA TYR A 26 2.12 21.20 2.34
C TYR A 26 1.63 19.82 2.77
N THR A 27 0.54 19.76 3.54
CA THR A 27 -0.06 18.50 3.98
C THR A 27 -0.60 17.69 2.79
N HIS A 28 -1.22 18.35 1.82
CA HIS A 28 -1.72 17.71 0.60
C HIS A 28 -0.58 17.11 -0.24
N GLU A 29 0.50 17.85 -0.46
CA GLU A 29 1.66 17.35 -1.24
C GLU A 29 2.39 16.20 -0.51
N ILE A 30 2.55 16.27 0.81
CA ILE A 30 3.09 15.16 1.63
C ILE A 30 2.20 13.92 1.51
N ASN A 31 0.88 14.08 1.64
CA ASN A 31 -0.08 12.98 1.49
C ASN A 31 -0.05 12.37 0.09
N LYS A 32 0.15 13.18 -0.96
CA LYS A 32 0.27 12.73 -2.35
C LYS A 32 1.51 11.87 -2.57
N ILE A 33 2.64 12.27 -1.96
CA ILE A 33 3.88 11.48 -1.95
C ILE A 33 3.67 10.15 -1.20
N GLN A 34 3.11 10.21 0.00
CA GLN A 34 2.81 9.00 0.80
C GLN A 34 1.85 8.05 0.08
N ASN A 35 0.80 8.57 -0.55
CA ASN A 35 -0.18 7.76 -1.28
C ASN A 35 0.38 7.16 -2.57
N LYS A 36 1.34 7.83 -3.22
CA LYS A 36 2.08 7.28 -4.37
C LYS A 36 2.88 6.05 -3.96
N CYS A 37 3.61 6.11 -2.84
CA CYS A 37 4.33 4.95 -2.30
C CYS A 37 3.40 3.82 -1.85
N LYS A 38 2.26 4.15 -1.21
CA LYS A 38 1.24 3.16 -0.80
C LYS A 38 0.60 2.40 -1.98
N ARG A 39 0.45 3.03 -3.15
CA ARG A 39 -0.09 2.36 -4.35
C ARG A 39 0.90 1.42 -5.03
N VAL A 40 2.20 1.74 -4.97
CA VAL A 40 3.26 0.92 -5.59
C VAL A 40 3.52 -0.36 -4.80
N GLN A 41 3.27 -0.36 -3.48
CA GLN A 41 3.33 -1.54 -2.62
C GLN A 41 2.09 -2.44 -2.67
N ARG A 42 1.23 -2.33 -3.69
CA ARG A 42 0.30 -3.43 -3.99
C ARG A 42 1.12 -4.54 -4.66
N ASP A 43 1.78 -5.30 -3.80
CA ASP A 43 2.61 -6.46 -4.05
C ASP A 43 2.23 -7.22 -5.32
N ARG A 44 3.03 -7.06 -6.37
CA ARG A 44 3.00 -7.97 -7.50
C ARG A 44 3.74 -9.23 -7.10
N TRP A 45 3.01 -10.31 -6.90
CA TRP A 45 3.59 -11.65 -6.80
C TRP A 45 4.40 -11.95 -8.08
N SER A 46 5.69 -12.17 -7.89
CA SER A 46 6.59 -12.66 -8.93
C SER A 46 6.48 -14.18 -9.08
N LYS A 47 6.87 -14.69 -10.25
CA LYS A 47 6.91 -16.15 -10.49
C LYS A 47 7.86 -16.87 -9.53
N ALA A 48 8.94 -16.20 -9.11
CA ALA A 48 9.88 -16.75 -8.13
C ALA A 48 9.23 -16.87 -6.74
N GLU A 49 8.50 -15.83 -6.30
CA GLU A 49 7.73 -15.89 -5.05
C GLU A 49 6.65 -16.98 -5.12
N ASP A 50 5.97 -17.16 -6.25
CA ASP A 50 4.99 -18.24 -6.44
C ASP A 50 5.62 -19.63 -6.30
N GLN A 51 6.82 -19.83 -6.84
CA GLN A 51 7.55 -21.10 -6.71
C GLN A 51 7.94 -21.37 -5.25
N ILE A 52 8.49 -20.37 -4.56
CA ILE A 52 8.81 -20.47 -3.13
C ILE A 52 7.56 -20.78 -2.31
N LEU A 53 6.42 -20.15 -2.65
CA LEU A 53 5.14 -20.37 -1.97
C LEU A 53 4.65 -21.83 -2.13
N ILE A 54 4.81 -22.40 -3.31
CA ILE A 54 4.48 -23.79 -3.62
C ILE A 54 5.38 -24.75 -2.83
N ASP A 55 6.69 -24.52 -2.87
CA ASP A 55 7.67 -25.38 -2.23
C ASP A 55 7.52 -25.33 -0.70
N ALA A 56 7.34 -24.13 -0.14
CA ALA A 56 7.08 -23.93 1.29
C ALA A 56 5.77 -24.62 1.72
N ALA A 57 4.70 -24.52 0.93
CA ALA A 57 3.44 -25.22 1.21
C ALA A 57 3.56 -26.74 1.14
N GLN A 58 4.51 -27.27 0.37
CA GLN A 58 4.80 -28.71 0.31
C GLN A 58 5.61 -29.19 1.52
N ILE A 59 6.52 -28.36 2.04
CA ILE A 59 7.39 -28.70 3.18
C ILE A 59 6.65 -28.53 4.52
N ILE A 60 6.01 -27.38 4.72
CA ILE A 60 5.35 -27.02 6.01
C ILE A 60 3.98 -27.70 6.14
N GLY A 61 3.30 -27.93 5.02
CA GLY A 61 1.93 -28.44 4.99
C GLY A 61 0.88 -27.34 4.79
N LYS A 62 -0.36 -27.76 4.50
CA LYS A 62 -1.38 -26.90 3.88
C LYS A 62 -1.98 -25.79 4.77
N ASN A 63 -1.71 -25.74 6.07
CA ASN A 63 -2.45 -24.88 7.01
C ASN A 63 -1.60 -23.87 7.80
N ASP A 64 -0.27 -23.88 7.66
CA ASP A 64 0.60 -22.99 8.44
C ASP A 64 1.04 -21.77 7.61
N TYR A 65 0.08 -20.91 7.29
CA TYR A 65 0.30 -19.74 6.43
C TYR A 65 1.19 -18.68 7.08
N ASP A 66 1.21 -18.59 8.42
CA ASP A 66 2.10 -17.69 9.17
C ASP A 66 3.56 -18.14 9.08
N ALA A 67 3.82 -19.46 9.13
CA ALA A 67 5.16 -20.00 8.92
C ALA A 67 5.62 -19.79 7.46
N ILE A 68 4.73 -19.98 6.49
CA ILE A 68 5.02 -19.72 5.06
C ILE A 68 5.27 -18.22 4.82
N ALA A 69 4.49 -17.33 5.43
CA ALA A 69 4.68 -15.88 5.37
C ALA A 69 6.03 -15.47 5.99
N SER A 70 6.48 -16.15 7.04
CA SER A 70 7.80 -15.90 7.64
C SER A 70 8.96 -16.22 6.70
N ILE A 71 8.78 -17.17 5.76
CA ILE A 71 9.77 -17.45 4.70
C ILE A 71 9.79 -16.31 3.68
N ILE A 72 8.62 -15.75 3.37
CA ILE A 72 8.47 -14.64 2.42
C ILE A 72 8.28 -13.35 3.20
N ALA A 73 9.37 -12.83 3.78
CA ALA A 73 9.38 -11.70 4.73
C ALA A 73 8.61 -10.43 4.28
N SER A 74 8.30 -10.29 2.98
CA SER A 74 7.53 -9.18 2.43
C SER A 74 6.01 -9.40 2.43
N LYS A 75 5.52 -10.59 2.80
CA LYS A 75 4.11 -10.99 2.69
C LYS A 75 3.55 -11.39 4.04
N ASN A 76 2.27 -11.10 4.24
CA ASN A 76 1.52 -11.59 5.39
C ASN A 76 0.75 -12.87 5.06
N ALA A 77 0.31 -13.60 6.09
CA ALA A 77 -0.41 -14.86 5.96
C ALA A 77 -1.68 -14.75 5.10
N SER A 78 -2.39 -13.61 5.17
CA SER A 78 -3.60 -13.38 4.36
C SER A 78 -3.27 -13.30 2.86
N GLN A 79 -2.21 -12.57 2.50
CA GLN A 79 -1.71 -12.49 1.13
C GLN A 79 -1.26 -13.87 0.62
N VAL A 80 -0.52 -14.62 1.45
CA VAL A 80 -0.07 -16.00 1.18
C VAL A 80 -1.26 -16.92 0.89
N TYR A 81 -2.28 -16.92 1.76
CA TYR A 81 -3.48 -17.74 1.58
C TYR A 81 -4.22 -17.41 0.27
N GLN A 82 -4.49 -16.12 0.03
CA GLN A 82 -5.16 -15.67 -1.19
C GLN A 82 -4.39 -16.10 -2.44
N ARG A 83 -3.05 -15.98 -2.41
CA ARG A 83 -2.21 -16.36 -3.54
C ARG A 83 -2.19 -17.88 -3.74
N LEU A 84 -2.02 -18.66 -2.67
CA LEU A 84 -2.05 -20.13 -2.73
C LEU A 84 -3.37 -20.66 -3.28
N ARG A 85 -4.50 -20.06 -2.86
CA ARG A 85 -5.82 -20.38 -3.41
C ARG A 85 -5.87 -20.10 -4.92
N TYR A 86 -5.44 -18.91 -5.35
CA TYR A 86 -5.38 -18.55 -6.76
C TYR A 86 -4.49 -19.51 -7.57
N LEU A 87 -3.30 -19.86 -7.08
CA LEU A 87 -2.39 -20.79 -7.76
C LEU A 87 -2.96 -22.21 -7.86
N ARG A 88 -3.70 -22.66 -6.85
CA ARG A 88 -4.40 -23.97 -6.89
C ARG A 88 -5.51 -23.98 -7.93
N GLU A 89 -6.29 -22.90 -8.01
CA GLU A 89 -7.38 -22.76 -8.99
C GLU A 89 -6.84 -22.67 -10.44
N ASN A 90 -5.69 -22.02 -10.66
CA ASN A 90 -5.07 -21.85 -11.99
C ASN A 90 -4.07 -22.95 -12.39
N ARG A 91 -3.65 -23.84 -11.47
CA ARG A 91 -2.86 -25.04 -11.83
C ARG A 91 -3.66 -26.01 -12.71
N ASN A 92 -4.97 -26.07 -12.53
CA ASN A 92 -5.85 -26.98 -13.30
C ASN A 92 -6.03 -26.56 -14.77
N THR A 93 -5.63 -25.35 -15.16
CA THR A 93 -5.71 -24.84 -16.54
C THR A 93 -4.36 -24.80 -17.25
N SER A 94 -3.24 -24.98 -16.54
CA SER A 94 -1.88 -24.92 -17.12
C SER A 94 -1.39 -26.26 -17.69
N THR A 95 -2.14 -27.36 -17.51
CA THR A 95 -1.80 -28.68 -18.09
C THR A 95 -2.30 -28.86 -19.53
N SER A 96 -2.90 -27.83 -20.16
CA SER A 96 -3.44 -27.90 -21.53
C SER A 96 -2.80 -26.91 -22.51
N GLN A 97 -1.56 -26.50 -22.29
CA GLN A 97 -0.76 -25.81 -23.33
C GLN A 97 0.66 -26.38 -23.40
N LEU A 98 0.75 -27.66 -23.75
CA LEU A 98 1.87 -28.24 -24.50
C LEU A 98 1.26 -29.20 -25.55
N GLN A 99 0.75 -28.64 -26.63
CA GLN A 99 0.62 -29.27 -27.94
C GLN A 99 1.05 -28.27 -29.01
#